data_AF-A0A1G6P1B7-F1
#
_entry.id   AF-A0A1G6P1B7-F1
#
_cell.length_a   1.000
_cell.length_b   1.000
_cell.length_c   1.000
_cell.angle_alpha   90.00
_cell.angle_beta   90.00
_cell.angle_gamma   90.00
#
_symmetry.space_group_name_H-M   'P 1'
#
loop_
_entity.id
_entity.type
_entity.pdbx_description
1 polymer ?
#
loop_
_entity_poly.entity_id
_entity_poly.type
_entity_poly.pdbx_seq_one_letter_code
_entity_poly.pdbx_strand_id
1 'polypeptide(L)'
;MMGRMSEMAEVMKERRADLGMSQAELAAAVGVQTRQIRRYEAGEQHPVLPVAVAIADALKITVNELAGMTSQRLSLSGEWWASWQTWKDGVEVITAQEVRIGQQGDLLSVRTTTRGIEVEDGGYHWQGELRLWDNEILMGWYAAADGSVRSKGTFYFVLHPHGLTMRGRWVGLSYDGKIITGWGGVAKSEDGARGIISELEGNADSV
;
A
#
# COMPACT_ATOMS: atom_id res chain seq x y z
N MET A 1 5.84 -28.39 5.02
CA MET A 1 5.40 -27.96 3.67
C MET A 1 3.92 -28.31 3.44
N MET A 2 3.04 -28.11 4.43
CA MET A 2 1.62 -28.52 4.37
C MET A 2 0.64 -27.35 4.64
N GLY A 3 1.16 -26.13 4.89
CA GLY A 3 0.35 -24.95 5.20
C GLY A 3 -0.23 -24.23 3.98
N ARG A 4 0.55 -24.09 2.89
CA ARG A 4 0.11 -23.41 1.65
C ARG A 4 -0.93 -24.18 0.83
N MET A 5 -1.05 -25.49 1.04
CA MET A 5 -1.99 -26.34 0.28
C MET A 5 -3.44 -26.06 0.67
N SER A 6 -3.68 -25.74 1.94
CA SER A 6 -5.00 -25.44 2.47
C SER A 6 -5.49 -24.05 2.08
N GLU A 7 -4.59 -23.08 1.90
CA GLU A 7 -4.96 -21.68 1.63
C GLU A 7 -5.52 -21.50 0.21
N MET A 8 -4.88 -22.05 -0.83
CA MET A 8 -5.38 -21.97 -2.21
C MET A 8 -6.76 -22.62 -2.36
N ALA A 9 -6.96 -23.77 -1.70
CA ALA A 9 -8.21 -24.52 -1.73
C ALA A 9 -9.37 -23.72 -1.13
N GLU A 10 -9.16 -23.07 0.01
CA GLU A 10 -10.18 -22.24 0.65
C GLU A 10 -10.45 -20.95 -0.16
N VAL A 11 -9.41 -20.24 -0.63
CA VAL A 11 -9.59 -19.05 -1.49
C VAL A 11 -10.43 -19.38 -2.72
N MET A 12 -10.08 -20.48 -3.40
CA MET A 12 -10.80 -20.93 -4.60
C MET A 12 -12.28 -21.20 -4.29
N LYS A 13 -12.56 -21.91 -3.20
CA LYS A 13 -13.91 -22.29 -2.77
C LYS A 13 -14.75 -21.08 -2.33
N GLU A 14 -14.17 -20.18 -1.54
CA GLU A 14 -14.82 -18.95 -1.09
C GLU A 14 -15.17 -18.04 -2.27
N ARG A 15 -14.20 -17.74 -3.14
CA ARG A 15 -14.42 -16.86 -4.30
C ARG A 15 -15.40 -17.45 -5.29
N ARG A 16 -15.40 -18.77 -5.50
CA ARG A 16 -16.42 -19.44 -6.30
C ARG A 16 -17.82 -19.25 -5.71
N ALA A 17 -17.97 -19.41 -4.40
CA ALA A 17 -19.24 -19.25 -3.69
C ALA A 17 -19.74 -17.80 -3.73
N ASP A 18 -18.85 -16.81 -3.54
CA ASP A 18 -19.16 -15.38 -3.66
C ASP A 18 -19.72 -14.99 -5.03
N LEU A 19 -19.21 -15.62 -6.09
CA LEU A 19 -19.68 -15.42 -7.46
C LEU A 19 -20.97 -16.20 -7.79
N GLY A 20 -21.51 -16.95 -6.83
CA GLY A 20 -22.69 -17.78 -7.03
C GLY A 20 -22.46 -18.96 -7.98
N MET A 21 -21.19 -19.36 -8.21
CA MET A 21 -20.84 -20.43 -9.14
C MET A 21 -20.87 -21.80 -8.44
N SER A 22 -21.39 -22.80 -9.13
CA SER A 22 -21.18 -24.21 -8.81
C SER A 22 -19.78 -24.68 -9.24
N GLN A 23 -19.30 -25.79 -8.65
CA GLN A 23 -18.04 -26.40 -9.09
C GLN A 23 -18.06 -26.78 -10.58
N ALA A 24 -19.23 -27.13 -11.12
CA ALA A 24 -19.39 -27.49 -12.53
C ALA A 24 -19.28 -26.26 -13.44
N GLU A 25 -19.82 -25.11 -13.04
CA GLU A 25 -19.69 -23.86 -13.79
C GLU A 25 -18.26 -23.34 -13.80
N LEU A 26 -17.54 -23.43 -12.67
CA LEU A 26 -16.12 -23.10 -12.63
C LEU A 26 -15.30 -24.03 -13.52
N ALA A 27 -15.59 -25.33 -13.49
CA ALA A 27 -14.92 -26.31 -14.34
C ALA A 27 -15.12 -26.00 -15.83
N ALA A 28 -16.35 -25.64 -16.22
CA ALA A 28 -16.68 -25.24 -17.59
C ALA A 28 -15.96 -23.96 -18.01
N ALA A 29 -15.88 -22.95 -17.14
CA ALA A 29 -15.19 -21.69 -17.41
C ALA A 29 -13.67 -21.88 -17.61
N VAL A 30 -13.06 -22.79 -16.86
CA VAL A 30 -11.62 -23.08 -16.91
C VAL A 30 -11.26 -24.10 -18.01
N GLY A 31 -12.23 -24.89 -18.48
CA GLY A 31 -12.00 -25.96 -19.45
C GLY A 31 -11.44 -27.24 -18.84
N VAL A 32 -11.80 -27.55 -17.58
CA VAL A 32 -11.38 -28.77 -16.87
C VAL A 32 -12.58 -29.60 -16.43
N GLN A 33 -12.33 -30.82 -15.92
CA GLN A 33 -13.41 -31.67 -15.41
C GLN A 33 -13.84 -31.23 -14.00
N THR A 34 -15.13 -31.31 -13.67
CA THR A 34 -15.66 -30.96 -12.34
C THR A 34 -14.96 -31.69 -11.19
N ARG A 35 -14.53 -32.95 -11.42
CA ARG A 35 -13.75 -33.70 -10.43
C ARG A 35 -12.40 -33.05 -10.11
N GLN A 36 -11.77 -32.36 -11.06
CA GLN A 36 -10.49 -31.67 -10.83
C GLN A 36 -10.71 -30.48 -9.92
N ILE A 37 -11.73 -29.65 -10.19
CA ILE A 37 -12.14 -28.55 -9.30
C ILE A 37 -12.41 -29.06 -7.88
N ARG A 38 -13.16 -30.16 -7.74
CA ARG A 38 -13.42 -30.76 -6.44
C ARG A 38 -12.14 -31.16 -5.69
N ARG A 39 -11.16 -31.75 -6.38
CA ARG A 39 -9.87 -32.13 -5.76
C ARG A 39 -9.01 -30.91 -5.42
N TYR A 40 -9.07 -29.86 -6.23
CA TYR A 40 -8.39 -28.59 -5.95
C TYR A 40 -8.96 -27.92 -4.70
N GLU A 41 -10.29 -27.80 -4.59
CA GLU A 41 -10.97 -27.23 -3.42
C GLU A 41 -10.89 -28.11 -2.17
N ALA A 42 -10.58 -29.40 -2.31
CA ALA A 42 -10.31 -30.29 -1.18
C ALA A 42 -8.83 -30.29 -0.75
N GLY A 43 -7.95 -29.56 -1.45
CA GLY A 43 -6.50 -29.58 -1.21
C GLY A 43 -5.82 -30.90 -1.55
N GLU A 44 -6.51 -31.84 -2.20
CA GLU A 44 -5.99 -33.16 -2.58
C GLU A 44 -5.02 -33.10 -3.77
N GLN A 45 -5.15 -32.05 -4.60
CA GLN A 45 -4.35 -31.87 -5.81
C GLN A 45 -4.15 -30.37 -6.09
N HIS A 46 -3.03 -30.01 -6.70
CA HIS A 46 -2.81 -28.66 -7.22
C HIS A 46 -3.04 -28.59 -8.73
N PRO A 47 -3.62 -27.48 -9.24
CA PRO A 47 -3.61 -27.19 -10.67
C PRO A 47 -2.16 -26.91 -11.12
N VAL A 48 -1.85 -27.31 -12.35
CA VAL A 48 -0.64 -26.83 -13.02
C VAL A 48 -0.80 -25.33 -13.32
N LEU A 49 0.31 -24.61 -13.49
CA LEU A 49 0.30 -23.15 -13.63
C LEU A 49 -0.70 -22.62 -14.69
N PRO A 50 -0.80 -23.18 -15.91
CA PRO A 50 -1.80 -22.70 -16.89
C PRO A 50 -3.24 -22.84 -16.39
N VAL A 51 -3.55 -23.92 -15.66
CA VAL A 51 -4.89 -24.13 -15.08
C VAL A 51 -5.12 -23.19 -13.89
N ALA A 52 -4.09 -22.93 -13.08
CA ALA A 52 -4.17 -21.96 -11.98
C ALA A 52 -4.47 -20.54 -12.49
N VAL A 53 -3.82 -20.11 -13.58
CA VAL A 53 -4.10 -18.83 -14.26
C VAL A 53 -5.55 -18.77 -14.73
N ALA A 54 -6.02 -19.80 -15.43
CA ALA A 54 -7.40 -19.85 -15.91
C ALA A 54 -8.43 -19.86 -14.77
N ILE A 55 -8.14 -20.53 -13.64
CA ILE A 55 -8.97 -20.48 -12.43
C ILE A 55 -9.02 -19.05 -11.87
N ALA A 56 -7.87 -18.39 -11.76
CA ALA A 56 -7.80 -17.02 -11.24
C ALA A 56 -8.62 -16.05 -12.11
N ASP A 57 -8.48 -16.14 -13.43
CA ASP A 57 -9.25 -15.36 -14.40
C ASP A 57 -10.76 -15.61 -14.26
N ALA A 58 -11.17 -16.88 -14.19
CA ALA A 58 -12.58 -17.25 -14.02
C ALA A 58 -13.18 -16.76 -12.69
N LEU A 59 -12.37 -16.72 -11.63
CA LEU A 59 -12.74 -16.23 -10.30
C LEU A 59 -12.55 -14.72 -10.10
N LYS A 60 -12.08 -14.01 -11.14
CA LYS A 60 -11.84 -12.55 -11.12
C LYS A 60 -10.92 -12.14 -9.97
N ILE A 61 -9.84 -12.90 -9.76
CA ILE A 61 -8.76 -12.63 -8.80
C ILE A 61 -7.41 -12.82 -9.50
N THR A 62 -6.34 -12.34 -8.90
CA THR A 62 -4.97 -12.59 -9.36
C THR A 62 -4.52 -14.01 -8.99
N VAL A 63 -3.52 -14.53 -9.71
CA VAL A 63 -2.89 -15.83 -9.37
C VAL A 63 -2.22 -15.78 -7.98
N ASN A 64 -1.76 -14.60 -7.54
CA ASN A 64 -1.19 -14.42 -6.21
C ASN A 64 -2.27 -14.59 -5.13
N GLU A 65 -3.43 -13.94 -5.29
CA GLU A 65 -4.57 -14.11 -4.39
C GLU A 65 -5.03 -15.58 -4.39
N LEU A 66 -5.15 -16.22 -5.56
CA LEU A 66 -5.50 -17.64 -5.67
C LEU A 66 -4.51 -18.51 -4.91
N ALA A 67 -3.20 -18.23 -4.99
CA ALA A 67 -2.16 -18.99 -4.31
C ALA A 67 -2.17 -18.83 -2.77
N GLY A 68 -3.15 -18.11 -2.20
CA GLY A 68 -3.15 -17.76 -0.79
C GLY A 68 -2.08 -16.72 -0.44
N MET A 69 -1.41 -16.15 -1.46
CA MET A 69 -0.56 -14.97 -1.31
C MET A 69 -1.40 -13.70 -1.28
N THR A 70 -2.65 -13.80 -0.80
CA THR A 70 -3.38 -12.67 -0.27
C THR A 70 -2.50 -12.08 0.82
N SER A 71 -2.14 -10.80 0.70
CA SER A 71 -1.86 -10.06 1.91
C SER A 71 -3.07 -10.33 2.82
N GLN A 72 -2.87 -10.73 4.07
CA GLN A 72 -3.86 -10.28 5.04
C GLN A 72 -3.99 -8.79 4.77
N ARG A 73 -5.16 -8.27 4.34
CA ARG A 73 -5.35 -6.85 4.02
C ARG A 73 -4.65 -6.07 5.13
N LEU A 74 -3.45 -5.56 4.84
CA LEU A 74 -2.63 -4.93 5.88
C LEU A 74 -3.45 -3.71 6.25
N SER A 75 -4.06 -3.75 7.44
CA SER A 75 -4.84 -2.63 7.91
C SER A 75 -3.83 -1.55 8.27
N LEU A 76 -3.71 -0.58 7.38
CA LEU A 76 -2.86 0.60 7.59
C LEU A 76 -3.60 1.66 8.41
N SER A 77 -4.85 1.41 8.79
CA SER A 77 -5.65 2.34 9.58
C SER A 77 -5.03 2.60 10.97
N GLY A 78 -5.20 3.82 11.46
CA GLY A 78 -4.78 4.23 12.80
C GLY A 78 -3.78 5.38 12.78
N GLU A 79 -3.07 5.53 13.91
CA GLU A 79 -2.06 6.57 14.10
C GLU A 79 -0.69 6.15 13.56
N TRP A 80 0.00 7.12 12.99
CA TRP A 80 1.31 7.00 12.38
C TRP A 80 2.08 8.31 12.56
N TRP A 81 3.38 8.23 12.35
CA TRP A 81 4.26 9.38 12.17
C TRP A 81 4.71 9.44 10.72
N ALA A 82 4.65 10.63 10.13
CA ALA A 82 5.16 10.90 8.80
C ALA A 82 6.24 11.98 8.88
N SER A 83 7.38 11.70 8.26
CA SER A 83 8.57 12.55 8.24
C SER A 83 8.89 12.96 6.81
N TRP A 84 9.38 14.18 6.65
CA TRP A 84 9.59 14.82 5.35
C TRP A 84 10.95 15.52 5.31
N GLN A 85 11.75 15.17 4.30
CA GLN A 85 12.89 15.97 3.88
C GLN A 85 12.39 17.16 3.07
N THR A 86 12.67 18.38 3.53
CA THR A 86 12.30 19.64 2.87
C THR A 86 13.43 20.67 2.98
N TRP A 87 13.23 21.86 2.41
CA TRP A 87 14.21 22.94 2.42
C TRP A 87 13.58 24.28 2.82
N LYS A 88 14.27 25.01 3.71
CA LYS A 88 13.95 26.39 4.10
C LYS A 88 15.21 27.23 3.91
N ASP A 89 15.12 28.28 3.10
CA ASP A 89 16.25 29.18 2.78
C ASP A 89 17.52 28.45 2.31
N GLY A 90 17.34 27.36 1.56
CA GLY A 90 18.43 26.52 1.03
C GLY A 90 19.03 25.54 2.05
N VAL A 91 18.58 25.57 3.30
CA VAL A 91 18.98 24.62 4.34
C VAL A 91 17.98 23.49 4.41
N GLU A 92 18.49 22.26 4.42
CA GLU A 92 17.65 21.08 4.61
C GLU A 92 17.04 21.05 6.01
N VAL A 93 15.78 20.68 6.06
CA VAL A 93 15.03 20.50 7.31
C VAL A 93 14.28 19.17 7.23
N ILE A 94 14.47 18.33 8.25
CA ILE A 94 13.68 17.11 8.44
C ILE A 94 12.56 17.42 9.43
N THR A 95 11.32 17.37 8.94
CA THR A 95 10.13 17.59 9.78
C THR A 95 9.43 16.27 10.04
N ALA A 96 8.70 16.17 11.15
CA ALA A 96 7.86 15.02 11.45
C ALA A 96 6.50 15.47 11.99
N GLN A 97 5.45 14.76 11.63
CA GLN A 97 4.06 15.05 11.98
C GLN A 97 3.34 13.75 12.31
N GLU A 98 2.42 13.82 13.28
CA GLU A 98 1.48 12.74 13.49
C GLU A 98 0.41 12.78 12.40
N VAL A 99 0.05 11.61 11.89
CA VAL A 99 -0.98 11.43 10.88
C VAL A 99 -1.91 10.30 11.26
N ARG A 100 -3.19 10.48 10.92
CA ARG A 100 -4.21 9.43 10.99
C ARG A 100 -4.50 8.92 9.60
N ILE A 101 -4.41 7.60 9.44
CA ILE A 101 -4.80 6.88 8.22
C ILE A 101 -6.16 6.23 8.44
N GLY A 102 -7.09 6.45 7.51
CA GLY A 102 -8.33 5.69 7.40
C GLY A 102 -8.34 4.92 6.08
N GLN A 103 -8.65 3.62 6.12
CA GLN A 103 -8.60 2.75 4.94
C GLN A 103 -9.99 2.19 4.59
N GLN A 104 -10.34 2.25 3.31
CA GLN A 104 -11.51 1.61 2.73
C GLN A 104 -11.09 0.82 1.48
N GLY A 105 -10.95 -0.50 1.64
CA GLY A 105 -10.36 -1.35 0.60
C GLY A 105 -8.91 -0.94 0.32
N ASP A 106 -8.62 -0.61 -0.94
CA ASP A 106 -7.29 -0.15 -1.37
C ASP A 106 -7.11 1.36 -1.27
N LEU A 107 -8.16 2.10 -0.88
CA LEU A 107 -8.11 3.55 -0.75
C LEU A 107 -7.74 3.95 0.69
N LEU A 108 -6.73 4.79 0.83
CA LEU A 108 -6.27 5.36 2.08
C LEU A 108 -6.54 6.86 2.08
N SER A 109 -7.28 7.33 3.07
CA SER A 109 -7.32 8.73 3.43
C SER A 109 -6.25 8.99 4.50
N VAL A 110 -5.49 10.07 4.35
CA VAL A 110 -4.45 10.46 5.29
C VAL A 110 -4.64 11.92 5.67
N ARG A 111 -4.50 12.23 6.96
CA ARG A 111 -4.52 13.61 7.45
C ARG A 111 -3.60 13.77 8.63
N THR A 112 -2.97 14.92 8.72
CA THR A 112 -2.23 15.33 9.91
C THR A 112 -3.13 15.51 11.12
N THR A 113 -2.65 15.11 12.29
CA THR A 113 -3.23 15.44 13.60
C THR A 113 -2.40 16.51 14.33
N THR A 114 -1.12 16.68 13.95
CA THR A 114 -0.25 17.76 14.44
C THR A 114 0.36 18.56 13.28
N ARG A 115 0.81 19.80 13.56
CA ARG A 115 1.47 20.68 12.57
C ARG A 115 2.97 20.38 12.39
N GLY A 116 3.56 19.59 13.30
CA GLY A 116 4.96 19.13 13.26
C GLY A 116 5.99 20.17 13.67
N ILE A 117 5.92 21.37 13.09
CA ILE A 117 6.68 22.55 13.53
C ILE A 117 5.71 23.68 13.89
N GLU A 118 6.24 24.71 14.56
CA GLU A 118 5.47 25.91 14.90
C GLU A 118 4.90 26.59 13.64
N VAL A 119 3.75 27.25 13.80
CA VAL A 119 3.07 27.94 12.69
C VAL A 119 3.97 29.02 12.09
N GLU A 120 4.71 29.74 12.92
CA GLU A 120 5.66 30.79 12.52
C GLU A 120 6.80 30.23 11.66
N ASP A 121 7.13 28.95 11.84
CA ASP A 121 8.16 28.27 11.07
C ASP A 121 7.66 27.61 9.79
N GLY A 122 6.35 27.72 9.51
CA GLY A 122 5.71 27.14 8.34
C GLY A 122 4.97 25.84 8.62
N GLY A 123 4.62 25.54 9.88
CA GLY A 123 3.84 24.37 10.26
C GLY A 123 2.37 24.45 9.80
N TYR A 124 1.94 23.48 9.00
CA TYR A 124 0.59 23.42 8.46
C TYR A 124 0.00 22.02 8.52
N HIS A 125 -1.33 21.95 8.57
CA HIS A 125 -2.05 20.70 8.36
C HIS A 125 -2.17 20.39 6.87
N TRP A 126 -1.98 19.13 6.51
CA TRP A 126 -2.32 18.60 5.19
C TRP A 126 -3.19 17.36 5.29
N GLN A 127 -3.86 17.08 4.18
CA GLN A 127 -4.61 15.87 3.93
C GLN A 127 -4.27 15.31 2.55
N GLY A 128 -4.51 14.03 2.35
CA GLY A 128 -4.24 13.35 1.10
C GLY A 128 -5.02 12.06 0.96
N GLU A 129 -4.90 11.48 -0.22
CA GLU A 129 -5.48 10.19 -0.57
C GLU A 129 -4.44 9.38 -1.34
N LEU A 130 -4.24 8.12 -0.93
CA LEU A 130 -3.36 7.18 -1.61
C LEU A 130 -4.13 5.91 -1.95
N ARG A 131 -3.74 5.27 -3.06
CA ARG A 131 -4.18 3.93 -3.42
C ARG A 131 -3.06 2.93 -3.18
N LEU A 132 -3.39 1.80 -2.56
CA LEU A 132 -2.53 0.64 -2.40
C LEU A 132 -2.60 -0.23 -3.67
N TRP A 133 -1.43 -0.55 -4.23
CA TRP A 133 -1.24 -1.37 -5.41
C TRP A 133 -0.40 -2.58 -5.03
N ASP A 134 -0.87 -3.77 -5.38
CA ASP A 134 -0.15 -5.05 -5.19
C ASP A 134 0.32 -5.31 -3.75
N ASN A 135 -0.29 -4.63 -2.76
CA ASN A 135 0.13 -4.61 -1.35
C ASN A 135 1.57 -4.12 -1.09
N GLU A 136 2.14 -3.41 -2.05
CA GLU A 136 3.54 -2.99 -2.01
C GLU A 136 3.68 -1.50 -2.29
N ILE A 137 2.87 -0.94 -3.19
CA ILE A 137 3.06 0.43 -3.67
C ILE A 137 1.89 1.31 -3.24
N LEU A 138 2.20 2.47 -2.68
CA LEU A 138 1.24 3.50 -2.30
C LEU A 138 1.48 4.74 -3.15
N MET A 139 0.48 5.13 -3.95
CA MET A 139 0.54 6.31 -4.81
C MET A 139 -0.68 7.19 -4.58
N GLY A 140 -0.48 8.51 -4.57
CA GLY A 140 -1.56 9.41 -4.22
C GLY A 140 -1.18 10.87 -4.20
N TRP A 141 -2.08 11.70 -3.72
CA TRP A 141 -1.89 13.15 -3.64
C TRP A 141 -1.96 13.65 -2.20
N TYR A 142 -1.40 14.84 -1.97
CA TYR A 142 -1.63 15.62 -0.76
C TYR A 142 -1.90 17.09 -1.08
N ALA A 143 -2.59 17.76 -0.19
CA ALA A 143 -2.81 19.19 -0.22
C ALA A 143 -2.88 19.75 1.21
N ALA A 144 -2.35 20.96 1.38
CA ALA A 144 -2.54 21.72 2.60
C ALA A 144 -4.04 21.93 2.87
N ALA A 145 -4.42 21.75 4.13
CA ALA A 145 -5.78 21.93 4.64
C ALA A 145 -5.99 23.34 5.22
N ASP A 146 -4.91 24.06 5.53
CA ASP A 146 -4.98 25.44 6.01
C ASP A 146 -5.11 26.42 4.81
N GLY A 147 -6.13 27.28 4.82
CA GLY A 147 -6.51 28.10 3.66
C GLY A 147 -5.47 29.13 3.18
N SER A 148 -4.44 29.42 3.97
CA SER A 148 -3.33 30.30 3.58
C SER A 148 -2.18 29.56 2.89
N VAL A 149 -2.12 28.23 2.99
CA VAL A 149 -1.01 27.42 2.47
C VAL A 149 -1.44 26.76 1.16
N ARG A 150 -0.67 26.98 0.10
CA ARG A 150 -0.96 26.44 -1.25
C ARG A 150 -0.18 25.16 -1.59
N SER A 151 0.52 24.60 -0.61
CA SER A 151 1.30 23.37 -0.77
C SER A 151 0.41 22.20 -1.17
N LYS A 152 0.80 21.50 -2.24
CA LYS A 152 0.14 20.29 -2.74
C LYS A 152 1.09 19.53 -3.65
N GLY A 153 0.86 18.24 -3.81
CA GLY A 153 1.75 17.38 -4.55
C GLY A 153 1.28 15.94 -4.62
N THR A 154 2.22 15.06 -4.96
CA THR A 154 2.01 13.62 -5.08
C THR A 154 3.00 12.86 -4.20
N PHE A 155 2.59 11.66 -3.80
CA PHE A 155 3.41 10.69 -3.09
C PHE A 155 3.63 9.45 -3.95
N TYR A 156 4.84 8.88 -3.83
CA TYR A 156 5.16 7.53 -4.28
C TYR A 156 5.91 6.82 -3.16
N PHE A 157 5.29 5.80 -2.58
CA PHE A 157 5.79 5.07 -1.42
C PHE A 157 5.83 3.57 -1.68
N VAL A 158 6.86 2.93 -1.14
CA VAL A 158 6.95 1.47 -1.04
C VAL A 158 6.64 1.08 0.40
N LEU A 159 5.67 0.20 0.57
CA LEU A 159 5.25 -0.40 1.83
C LEU A 159 6.20 -1.54 2.18
N HIS A 160 6.71 -1.56 3.41
CA HIS A 160 7.47 -2.69 3.92
C HIS A 160 6.60 -3.96 3.94
N PRO A 161 7.12 -5.18 3.66
CA PRO A 161 6.32 -6.40 3.57
C PRO A 161 5.46 -6.73 4.81
N HIS A 162 5.86 -6.22 5.98
CA HIS A 162 5.12 -6.41 7.24
C HIS A 162 4.12 -5.27 7.53
N GLY A 163 3.98 -4.30 6.63
CA GLY A 163 3.08 -3.15 6.79
C GLY A 163 3.44 -2.21 7.94
N LEU A 164 4.71 -2.16 8.35
CA LEU A 164 5.17 -1.40 9.51
C LEU A 164 5.74 -0.03 9.17
N THR A 165 6.24 0.14 7.94
CA THR A 165 6.86 1.37 7.47
C THR A 165 6.54 1.61 5.99
N MET A 166 6.53 2.86 5.58
CA MET A 166 6.40 3.30 4.19
C MET A 166 7.56 4.23 3.88
N ARG A 167 8.23 4.03 2.74
CA ARG A 167 9.42 4.81 2.36
C ARG A 167 9.39 5.18 0.89
N GLY A 168 9.79 6.39 0.56
CA GLY A 168 9.64 6.87 -0.81
C GLY A 168 9.80 8.36 -0.94
N ARG A 169 9.20 8.94 -1.98
CA ARG A 169 9.38 10.34 -2.33
C ARG A 169 8.04 11.07 -2.40
N TRP A 170 8.10 12.35 -2.05
CA TRP A 170 7.07 13.30 -2.37
C TRP A 170 7.57 14.23 -3.49
N VAL A 171 6.65 14.72 -4.32
CA VAL A 171 6.92 15.75 -5.33
C VAL A 171 5.86 16.83 -5.16
N GLY A 172 6.29 18.08 -5.05
CA GLY A 172 5.40 19.21 -4.82
C GLY A 172 5.97 20.51 -5.37
N LEU A 173 5.31 21.62 -5.04
CA LEU A 173 5.77 22.97 -5.39
C LEU A 173 6.38 23.65 -4.19
N SER A 174 7.54 24.27 -4.37
CA SER A 174 8.12 25.25 -3.44
C SER A 174 7.29 26.54 -3.41
N TYR A 175 7.61 27.43 -2.46
CA TYR A 175 6.98 28.76 -2.37
C TYR A 175 7.23 29.61 -3.65
N ASP A 176 8.40 29.48 -4.29
CA ASP A 176 8.74 30.19 -5.53
C ASP A 176 8.21 29.48 -6.81
N GLY A 177 7.38 28.45 -6.66
CA GLY A 177 6.69 27.77 -7.77
C GLY A 177 7.53 26.75 -8.54
N LYS A 178 8.72 26.39 -8.04
CA LYS A 178 9.54 25.31 -8.61
C LYS A 178 9.03 23.95 -8.18
N ILE A 179 9.11 22.97 -9.07
CA ILE A 179 8.88 21.57 -8.71
C ILE A 179 10.07 21.09 -7.90
N ILE A 180 9.79 20.62 -6.68
CA ILE A 180 10.80 20.08 -5.76
C ILE A 180 10.35 18.70 -5.26
N THR A 181 11.32 17.93 -4.77
CA THR A 181 11.08 16.59 -4.24
C THR A 181 12.02 16.31 -3.08
N GLY A 182 11.53 15.57 -2.09
CA GLY A 182 12.34 15.05 -0.99
C GLY A 182 11.95 13.62 -0.65
N TRP A 183 12.77 12.99 0.19
CA TRP A 183 12.44 11.73 0.84
C TRP A 183 11.30 11.91 1.84
N GLY A 184 10.49 10.87 1.98
CA GLY A 184 9.48 10.72 3.00
C GLY A 184 9.60 9.38 3.69
N GLY A 185 9.30 9.37 4.98
CA GLY A 185 9.25 8.17 5.80
C GLY A 185 7.99 8.15 6.65
N VAL A 186 7.28 7.03 6.68
CA VAL A 186 6.09 6.84 7.53
C VAL A 186 6.30 5.61 8.41
N ALA A 187 6.13 5.75 9.73
CA ALA A 187 6.37 4.68 10.70
C ALA A 187 5.44 4.79 11.92
N LYS A 188 5.55 3.85 12.86
CA LYS A 188 4.76 3.84 14.10
C LYS A 188 5.30 4.76 15.20
N SER A 189 6.48 5.34 15.03
CA SER A 189 7.08 6.30 15.95
C SER A 189 7.76 7.44 15.18
N GLU A 190 7.94 8.60 15.84
CA GLU A 190 8.64 9.74 15.25
C GLU A 190 10.07 9.37 14.84
N ASP A 191 10.83 8.77 15.76
CA ASP A 191 12.20 8.32 15.52
C ASP A 191 12.29 7.35 14.34
N GLY A 192 11.31 6.43 14.23
CA GLY A 192 11.24 5.49 13.12
C GLY A 192 11.00 6.19 11.78
N ALA A 193 10.12 7.19 11.76
CA ALA A 193 9.80 7.93 10.54
C ALA A 193 11.00 8.79 10.08
N ARG A 194 11.70 9.42 11.02
CA ARG A 194 12.94 10.18 10.75
C ARG A 194 14.08 9.27 10.31
N GLY A 195 14.26 8.13 10.98
CA GLY A 195 15.31 7.15 10.68
C GLY A 195 15.24 6.63 9.24
N ILE A 196 14.04 6.45 8.69
CA ILE A 196 13.84 6.07 7.28
C ILE A 196 14.50 7.08 6.32
N ILE A 197 14.41 8.38 6.59
CA ILE A 197 15.01 9.40 5.73
C ILE A 197 16.53 9.30 5.78
N SER A 198 17.11 9.18 6.97
CA SER A 198 18.56 9.01 7.14
C SER A 198 19.09 7.77 6.41
N GLU A 199 18.34 6.66 6.44
CA GLU A 199 18.67 5.44 5.68
C GLU A 199 18.62 5.66 4.16
N LEU A 200 17.62 6.39 3.66
CA LEU A 200 17.45 6.65 2.23
C LEU A 200 18.53 7.58 1.68
N GLU A 201 18.92 8.60 2.44
CA GLU A 201 20.00 9.53 2.10
C GLU A 201 21.35 8.80 2.05
N GLY A 202 21.67 8.01 3.07
CA GLY A 202 22.92 7.24 3.11
C GLY A 202 23.06 6.23 1.96
N ASN A 203 21.96 5.75 1.39
CA ASN A 203 21.97 4.85 0.21
C ASN A 203 21.98 5.61 -1.12
N ALA A 204 21.48 6.85 -1.18
CA ALA A 204 21.49 7.65 -2.40
C ALA A 204 22.92 8.05 -2.85
N ASP A 205 23.85 8.18 -1.91
CA ASP A 205 25.27 8.47 -2.18
C ASP A 205 26.05 7.25 -2.72
N SER A 206 25.40 6.09 -2.89
CA SER A 206 26.01 4.83 -3.32
C SER A 206 25.63 4.37 -4.73
N VAL A 207 24.99 5.25 -5.53
CA VAL A 207 24.60 5.01 -6.93
C VAL A 207 25.36 5.94 -7.88
#